data_AF-A0A7J3A4M5-F1
#
_entry.id   AF-A0A7J3A4M5-F1
#
_cell.length_a   1.000
_cell.length_b   1.000
_cell.length_c   1.000
_cell.angle_alpha   90.00
_cell.angle_beta   90.00
_cell.angle_gamma   90.00
#
_symmetry.space_group_name_H-M   'P 1'
#
loop_
_entity.id
_entity.type
_entity.pdbx_description
1 polymer ?
#
loop_
_entity_poly.entity_id
_entity_poly.type
_entity_poly.pdbx_seq_one_letter_code
_entity_poly.pdbx_strand_id
1 'polypeptide(L)'
;MSYIGTVSAIKFGILSPDLIREMSVAEIQNPDTYDEDGMPVPGGVMDPRLGTLEPGQRCKTCGNTYLNCPGHFGHIELPAPVIHVGFIKHIYNLLKATCRSCGRILLSDEEIINSKAKIEEMKKSGKTSKEIYYKILQKAMSTTTCPHCDEHQLKIELEKPTTFIEITDEGPRRLAPHAVRARLERIPDEDLDLLDVDPKVARPEWMVLTVLPVPPVYVRPSITLESGFRSEDDLTHKPVDILRVAQRL
;
A
#
# COMPACT_ATOMS: atom_id res chain seq x y z
N MET A 1 18.53 -19.00 -26.21
CA MET A 1 18.48 -17.62 -26.72
C MET A 1 18.28 -16.69 -25.54
N SER A 2 19.33 -15.99 -25.10
CA SER A 2 19.21 -14.93 -24.10
C SER A 2 18.65 -13.69 -24.78
N TYR A 3 17.37 -13.40 -24.57
CA TYR A 3 16.79 -12.13 -25.00
C TYR A 3 17.39 -11.02 -24.14
N ILE A 4 18.34 -10.26 -24.71
CA ILE A 4 18.83 -9.02 -24.12
C ILE A 4 17.83 -7.93 -24.55
N GLY A 5 16.77 -7.77 -23.75
CA GLY A 5 15.85 -6.65 -23.91
C GLY A 5 16.43 -5.38 -23.32
N THR A 6 16.20 -4.24 -23.97
CA THR A 6 16.47 -2.91 -23.39
C THR A 6 15.22 -2.39 -22.68
N VAL A 7 15.41 -1.73 -21.53
CA VAL A 7 14.30 -1.13 -20.78
C VAL A 7 13.87 0.17 -21.47
N SER A 8 12.62 0.24 -21.94
CA SER A 8 12.09 1.42 -22.63
C SER A 8 11.54 2.48 -21.68
N ALA A 9 10.80 2.06 -20.65
CA ALA A 9 10.20 2.95 -19.66
C ALA A 9 9.91 2.20 -18.34
N ILE A 10 9.71 2.95 -17.26
CA ILE A 10 9.27 2.43 -15.95
C ILE A 10 7.93 3.10 -15.62
N LYS A 11 6.90 2.29 -15.38
CA LYS A 11 5.59 2.77 -14.89
C LYS A 11 5.49 2.51 -13.40
N PHE A 12 5.40 3.57 -12.61
CA PHE A 12 5.19 3.47 -11.16
C PHE A 12 3.71 3.27 -10.82
N GLY A 13 3.45 2.66 -9.68
CA GLY A 13 2.12 2.39 -9.14
C GLY A 13 2.19 1.99 -7.67
N ILE A 14 1.05 1.61 -7.12
CA ILE A 14 0.91 1.02 -5.79
C ILE A 14 0.68 -0.48 -5.98
N LEU A 15 1.36 -1.31 -5.21
CA LEU A 15 1.16 -2.76 -5.27
C LEU A 15 -0.23 -3.11 -4.73
N SER A 16 -1.05 -3.76 -5.57
CA SER A 16 -2.32 -4.29 -5.13
C SER A 16 -2.11 -5.50 -4.21
N PRO A 17 -3.07 -5.79 -3.30
CA PRO A 17 -3.02 -7.00 -2.48
C PRO A 17 -2.84 -8.28 -3.31
N ASP A 18 -3.52 -8.36 -4.45
CA ASP A 18 -3.47 -9.54 -5.32
C ASP A 18 -2.11 -9.69 -6.00
N LEU A 19 -1.51 -8.59 -6.45
CA LEU A 19 -0.16 -8.61 -7.02
C LEU A 19 0.89 -9.01 -5.97
N ILE A 20 0.72 -8.58 -4.71
CA ILE A 20 1.60 -8.98 -3.60
C ILE A 20 1.51 -10.49 -3.36
N ARG A 21 0.31 -11.06 -3.39
CA ARG A 21 0.12 -12.52 -3.24
C ARG A 21 0.69 -13.28 -4.43
N GLU A 22 0.49 -12.80 -5.65
CA GLU A 22 1.01 -13.41 -6.88
C GLU A 22 2.55 -13.40 -6.94
N MET A 23 3.19 -12.29 -6.57
CA MET A 23 4.66 -12.21 -6.54
C MET A 23 5.29 -13.01 -5.39
N SER A 24 4.49 -13.47 -4.44
CA SER A 24 4.98 -14.12 -3.23
C SER A 24 5.13 -15.62 -3.39
N VAL A 25 6.25 -16.15 -2.90
CA VAL A 25 6.53 -17.60 -2.92
C VAL A 25 6.11 -18.32 -1.63
N ALA A 26 5.77 -17.56 -0.60
CA ALA A 26 5.45 -18.06 0.73
C ALA A 26 4.64 -17.05 1.53
N GLU A 27 3.59 -17.53 2.18
CA GLU A 27 2.95 -16.80 3.28
C GLU A 27 3.80 -16.97 4.55
N ILE A 28 4.05 -15.86 5.23
CA ILE A 28 4.84 -15.79 6.45
C ILE A 28 3.88 -15.59 7.63
N GLN A 29 3.86 -16.57 8.52
CA GLN A 29 2.93 -16.63 9.65
C GLN A 29 3.65 -16.81 10.99
N ASN A 30 4.87 -17.36 10.96
CA ASN A 30 5.63 -17.67 12.14
C ASN A 30 6.62 -16.53 12.49
N PRO A 31 6.56 -15.96 13.71
CA PRO A 31 7.55 -14.97 14.15
C PRO A 31 8.93 -15.59 14.42
N ASP A 32 9.04 -16.89 14.63
CA ASP A 32 10.31 -17.54 14.90
C ASP A 32 11.16 -17.65 13.64
N THR A 33 12.44 -17.30 13.75
CA THR A 33 13.38 -17.25 12.62
C THR A 33 14.14 -18.56 12.44
N TYR A 34 14.64 -19.15 13.53
CA TYR A 34 15.38 -20.42 13.53
C TYR A 34 14.85 -21.36 14.62
N ASP A 35 14.98 -22.66 14.37
CA ASP A 35 14.69 -23.71 15.36
C ASP A 35 15.87 -23.97 16.31
N GLU A 36 15.70 -24.93 17.22
CA GLU A 36 16.71 -25.32 18.21
C GLU A 36 18.01 -25.84 17.57
N ASP A 37 17.93 -26.37 16.34
CA ASP A 37 19.07 -26.85 15.56
C ASP A 37 19.75 -25.72 14.76
N GLY A 38 19.25 -24.48 14.87
CA GLY A 38 19.77 -23.31 14.16
C GLY A 38 19.38 -23.25 12.67
N MET A 39 18.39 -24.04 12.26
CA MET A 39 17.88 -24.09 10.90
C MET A 39 16.70 -23.13 10.71
N PRO A 40 16.54 -22.49 9.54
CA PRO A 40 15.45 -21.55 9.33
C PRO A 40 14.08 -22.22 9.39
N VAL A 41 13.15 -21.63 10.14
CA VAL A 41 11.80 -22.17 10.33
C VAL A 41 10.96 -21.97 9.07
N PRO A 42 10.33 -23.01 8.51
CA PRO A 42 9.36 -22.88 7.42
C PRO A 42 8.17 -22.00 7.82
N GLY A 43 7.73 -21.12 6.92
CA GLY A 43 6.69 -20.13 7.22
C GLY A 43 7.14 -19.01 8.16
N GLY A 44 8.40 -19.02 8.58
CA GLY A 44 9.04 -17.96 9.36
C GLY A 44 9.63 -16.87 8.49
N VAL A 45 10.07 -15.77 9.11
CA VAL A 45 10.65 -14.64 8.38
C VAL A 45 11.89 -15.09 7.59
N MET A 46 12.65 -16.09 8.04
CA MET A 46 13.81 -16.66 7.34
C MET A 46 13.48 -17.87 6.43
N ASP A 47 12.23 -18.04 5.99
CA ASP A 47 11.81 -19.20 5.19
C ASP A 47 12.76 -19.44 3.98
N PRO A 48 13.30 -20.66 3.80
CA PRO A 48 14.28 -20.95 2.73
C PRO A 48 13.78 -20.76 1.29
N ARG A 49 12.47 -20.56 1.09
CA ARG A 49 11.88 -20.16 -0.19
C ARG A 49 12.21 -18.71 -0.55
N LEU A 50 12.43 -17.83 0.43
CA LEU A 50 12.72 -16.41 0.20
C LEU A 50 14.15 -16.16 -0.29
N GLY A 51 15.01 -17.17 -0.19
CA GLY A 51 16.40 -17.12 -0.60
C GLY A 51 17.31 -17.91 0.34
N THR A 52 18.60 -17.90 0.04
CA THR A 52 19.64 -18.47 0.90
C THR A 52 20.83 -17.53 0.94
N LEU A 53 21.42 -17.37 2.13
CA LEU A 53 22.68 -16.64 2.34
C LEU A 53 23.84 -17.58 2.68
N GLU A 54 23.54 -18.81 3.08
CA GLU A 54 24.54 -19.74 3.60
C GLU A 54 25.27 -20.48 2.47
N PRO A 55 26.62 -20.51 2.48
CA PRO A 55 27.39 -21.35 1.59
C PRO A 55 27.00 -22.83 1.73
N GLY A 56 26.77 -23.51 0.61
CA GLY A 56 26.36 -24.91 0.58
C GLY A 56 24.85 -25.16 0.66
N GLN A 57 24.06 -24.15 1.06
CA GLN A 57 22.60 -24.21 0.96
C GLN A 57 22.09 -23.77 -0.41
N ARG A 58 20.97 -24.36 -0.83
CA ARG A 58 20.27 -24.02 -2.07
C ARG A 58 18.89 -23.46 -1.74
N CYS A 59 18.49 -22.43 -2.47
CA CYS A 59 17.16 -21.85 -2.33
C CYS A 59 16.08 -22.86 -2.70
N LYS A 60 15.03 -22.97 -1.87
CA LYS A 60 13.91 -23.90 -2.13
C LYS A 60 13.01 -23.47 -3.29
N THR A 61 13.11 -22.22 -3.76
CA THR A 61 12.32 -21.71 -4.88
C THR A 61 13.05 -21.85 -6.22
N CYS A 62 14.26 -21.33 -6.35
CA CYS A 62 15.00 -21.34 -7.61
C CYS A 62 16.06 -22.44 -7.73
N GLY A 63 16.41 -23.14 -6.64
CA GLY A 63 17.45 -24.19 -6.64
C GLY A 63 18.90 -23.68 -6.77
N ASN A 64 19.08 -22.37 -6.94
CA ASN A 64 20.38 -21.72 -7.01
C ASN A 64 21.06 -21.65 -5.65
N THR A 65 22.39 -21.54 -5.65
CA THR A 65 23.20 -21.20 -4.47
C THR A 65 23.07 -19.71 -4.16
N TYR A 66 23.59 -19.27 -3.00
CA TYR A 66 23.52 -17.87 -2.57
C TYR A 66 24.06 -16.88 -3.63
N LEU A 67 25.12 -17.21 -4.36
CA LEU A 67 25.72 -16.35 -5.40
C LEU A 67 24.77 -16.04 -6.57
N ASN A 68 23.88 -16.96 -6.93
CA ASN A 68 23.04 -16.86 -8.13
C ASN A 68 21.54 -16.77 -7.80
N CYS A 69 21.18 -16.70 -6.53
CA CYS A 69 19.80 -16.57 -6.10
C CYS A 69 19.42 -15.08 -6.15
N PRO A 70 18.42 -14.67 -6.97
CA PRO A 70 18.00 -13.28 -7.05
C PRO A 70 17.22 -12.81 -5.82
N GLY A 71 16.77 -13.74 -4.97
CA GLY A 71 15.87 -13.49 -3.86
C GLY A 71 14.40 -13.56 -4.29
N HIS A 72 13.53 -13.94 -3.35
CA HIS A 72 12.10 -14.13 -3.59
C HIS A 72 11.28 -13.50 -2.47
N PHE A 73 10.19 -12.84 -2.83
CA PHE A 73 9.33 -12.15 -1.86
C PHE A 73 8.43 -13.14 -1.11
N GLY A 74 8.24 -12.88 0.18
CA GLY A 74 7.16 -13.44 0.99
C GLY A 74 6.01 -12.45 1.11
N HIS A 75 4.93 -12.84 1.79
CA HIS A 75 3.89 -11.91 2.22
C HIS A 75 3.34 -12.29 3.60
N ILE A 76 2.80 -11.30 4.30
CA ILE A 76 2.04 -11.48 5.55
C ILE A 76 0.61 -11.02 5.28
N GLU A 77 -0.36 -11.88 5.57
CA GLU A 77 -1.76 -11.51 5.57
C GLU A 77 -2.06 -10.76 6.89
N LEU A 78 -2.51 -9.50 6.79
CA LEU A 78 -2.75 -8.68 7.98
C LEU A 78 -4.15 -9.01 8.56
N PRO A 79 -4.27 -9.26 9.87
CA PRO A 79 -5.57 -9.58 10.49
C PRO A 79 -6.54 -8.40 10.47
N ALA A 80 -6.03 -7.18 10.34
CA ALA A 80 -6.81 -5.96 10.20
C ALA A 80 -6.11 -4.99 9.23
N PRO A 81 -6.86 -4.15 8.51
CA PRO A 81 -6.29 -3.18 7.59
C PRO A 81 -5.42 -2.14 8.32
N VAL A 82 -4.30 -1.77 7.71
CA VAL A 82 -3.33 -0.79 8.26
C VAL A 82 -3.13 0.36 7.29
N ILE A 83 -3.28 1.59 7.77
CA ILE A 83 -3.09 2.79 6.96
C ILE A 83 -1.60 2.98 6.66
N HIS A 84 -1.23 3.05 5.37
CA HIS A 84 0.15 3.27 4.99
C HIS A 84 0.55 4.74 5.23
N VAL A 85 1.55 4.94 6.09
CA VAL A 85 2.01 6.28 6.53
C VAL A 85 2.44 7.19 5.37
N GLY A 86 3.00 6.64 4.30
CA GLY A 86 3.41 7.41 3.12
C GLY A 86 2.25 8.08 2.38
N PHE A 87 1.01 7.58 2.54
CA PHE A 87 -0.15 8.04 1.78
C PHE A 87 -1.17 8.83 2.61
N ILE A 88 -0.87 9.14 3.88
CA ILE A 88 -1.80 9.82 4.79
C ILE A 88 -2.39 11.10 4.17
N LYS A 89 -1.56 11.93 3.53
CA LYS A 89 -2.02 13.17 2.88
C LYS A 89 -2.96 12.90 1.70
N HIS A 90 -2.69 11.87 0.91
CA HIS A 90 -3.52 11.48 -0.22
C HIS A 90 -4.87 10.96 0.27
N ILE A 91 -4.87 10.04 1.24
CA ILE A 91 -6.08 9.53 1.89
C ILE A 91 -6.90 10.68 2.49
N TYR A 92 -6.27 11.61 3.21
CA TYR A 92 -6.94 12.76 3.80
C TYR A 92 -7.66 13.62 2.76
N ASN A 93 -6.99 13.92 1.64
CA ASN A 93 -7.54 14.70 0.55
C ASN A 93 -8.72 13.97 -0.13
N LEU A 94 -8.58 12.67 -0.40
CA LEU A 94 -9.61 11.85 -1.02
C LEU A 94 -10.86 11.74 -0.13
N LEU A 95 -10.68 11.52 1.17
CA LEU A 95 -11.78 11.48 2.15
C LEU A 95 -12.57 12.79 2.24
N LYS A 96 -11.91 13.93 1.97
CA LYS A 96 -12.56 15.25 1.98
C LYS A 96 -13.13 15.67 0.62
N ALA A 97 -12.64 15.11 -0.47
CA ALA A 97 -13.08 15.45 -1.83
C ALA A 97 -14.20 14.53 -2.35
N THR A 98 -14.46 13.41 -1.68
CA THR A 98 -15.48 12.43 -2.06
C THR A 98 -16.55 12.30 -0.98
N CYS A 99 -17.77 11.96 -1.40
CA CYS A 99 -18.88 11.83 -0.48
C CYS A 99 -18.76 10.59 0.40
N ARG A 100 -18.93 10.78 1.72
CA ARG A 100 -18.88 9.68 2.71
C ARG A 100 -19.85 8.53 2.42
N SER A 101 -20.99 8.82 1.78
CA SER A 101 -22.09 7.89 1.55
C SER A 101 -22.00 7.26 0.15
N CYS A 102 -22.13 8.06 -0.91
CA CYS A 102 -22.16 7.53 -2.29
C CYS A 102 -20.78 7.32 -2.93
N GLY A 103 -19.69 7.88 -2.38
CA GLY A 103 -18.33 7.74 -2.93
C GLY A 103 -18.02 8.59 -4.15
N ARG A 104 -19.01 9.32 -4.70
CA ARG A 104 -18.79 10.26 -5.82
C ARG A 104 -18.00 11.49 -5.38
N ILE A 105 -17.28 12.09 -6.33
CA ILE A 105 -16.62 13.38 -6.12
C ILE A 105 -17.65 14.48 -5.78
N LEU A 106 -17.28 15.42 -4.91
CA LEU A 106 -18.16 16.51 -4.47
C LEU A 106 -18.21 17.68 -5.47
N LEU A 107 -18.56 17.37 -6.72
CA LEU A 107 -18.72 18.32 -7.83
C LEU A 107 -20.04 18.04 -8.55
N SER A 108 -20.66 19.07 -9.12
CA SER A 108 -21.86 18.86 -9.95
C SER A 108 -21.52 18.18 -11.28
N ASP A 109 -22.51 17.59 -11.94
CA ASP A 109 -22.30 16.94 -13.25
C ASP A 109 -21.75 17.92 -14.30
N GLU A 110 -22.22 19.18 -14.29
CA GLU A 110 -21.69 20.23 -15.16
C GLU A 110 -20.20 20.52 -14.87
N GLU A 111 -19.80 20.52 -13.61
CA GLU A 111 -18.43 20.75 -13.19
C GLU A 111 -17.52 19.58 -13.55
N ILE A 112 -18.03 18.35 -13.44
CA ILE A 112 -17.34 17.13 -13.85
C ILE A 112 -17.06 17.17 -15.35
N ILE A 113 -18.07 17.46 -16.17
CA ILE A 113 -17.93 17.56 -17.64
C ILE A 113 -16.89 18.62 -18.00
N ASN A 114 -17.00 19.82 -17.43
CA ASN A 114 -16.07 20.92 -17.67
C ASN A 114 -14.63 20.59 -17.24
N SER A 115 -14.46 19.88 -16.12
CA SER A 115 -13.14 19.48 -15.62
C SER A 115 -12.52 18.39 -16.48
N LYS A 116 -13.31 17.38 -16.91
CA LYS A 116 -12.86 16.32 -17.84
C LYS A 116 -12.38 16.91 -19.16
N ALA A 117 -13.14 17.84 -19.74
CA ALA A 117 -12.75 18.51 -20.99
C ALA A 117 -11.41 19.27 -20.87
N LYS A 118 -11.22 20.00 -19.77
CA LYS A 118 -9.95 20.72 -19.50
C LYS A 118 -8.76 19.77 -19.35
N ILE A 119 -8.94 18.66 -18.64
CA ILE A 119 -7.88 17.65 -18.46
C ILE A 119 -7.50 17.03 -19.81
N GLU A 120 -8.47 16.75 -20.68
CA GLU A 120 -8.20 16.18 -22.01
C GLU A 120 -7.42 17.15 -22.92
N GLU A 121 -7.81 18.42 -22.93
CA GLU A 121 -7.12 19.48 -23.68
C GLU A 121 -5.65 19.62 -23.21
N MET A 122 -5.43 19.59 -21.90
CA MET A 122 -4.09 19.61 -21.33
C MET A 122 -3.25 18.41 -21.77
N LYS A 123 -3.81 17.19 -21.69
CA LYS A 123 -3.11 15.95 -22.08
C LYS A 123 -2.65 16.03 -23.54
N LYS A 124 -3.46 16.63 -24.43
CA LYS A 124 -3.08 16.87 -25.85
C LYS A 124 -1.94 17.87 -26.00
N SER A 125 -1.89 18.89 -25.16
CA SER A 125 -0.83 19.91 -25.17
C SER A 125 0.50 19.46 -24.55
N GLY A 126 0.58 18.25 -23.98
CA GLY A 126 1.79 17.73 -23.33
C GLY A 126 2.19 18.44 -22.03
N LYS A 127 1.31 19.29 -21.48
CA LYS A 127 1.54 20.02 -20.22
C LYS A 127 0.87 19.29 -19.06
N THR A 128 1.67 18.79 -18.12
CA THR A 128 1.17 18.22 -16.87
C THR A 128 1.06 19.32 -15.80
N SER A 129 -0.09 20.00 -15.73
CA SER A 129 -0.29 21.05 -14.73
C SER A 129 -0.98 20.48 -13.48
N LYS A 130 -0.18 20.16 -12.46
CA LYS A 130 -0.65 19.84 -11.09
C LYS A 130 -1.64 20.88 -10.53
N GLU A 131 -1.57 22.11 -11.03
CA GLU A 131 -2.43 23.21 -10.64
C GLU A 131 -3.92 22.96 -10.92
N ILE A 132 -4.26 22.26 -12.00
CA ILE A 132 -5.67 22.01 -12.36
C ILE A 132 -6.28 20.99 -11.42
N TYR A 133 -5.59 19.87 -11.17
CA TYR A 133 -6.01 18.90 -10.16
C TYR A 133 -6.10 19.52 -8.77
N TYR A 134 -5.16 20.41 -8.42
CA TYR A 134 -5.23 21.15 -7.15
C TYR A 134 -6.50 22.00 -7.06
N LYS A 135 -6.87 22.73 -8.12
CA LYS A 135 -8.11 23.54 -8.17
C LYS A 135 -9.37 22.68 -8.04
N ILE A 136 -9.42 21.56 -8.74
CA ILE A 136 -10.52 20.58 -8.67
C ILE A 136 -10.66 20.08 -7.23
N LEU A 137 -9.55 19.67 -6.62
CA LEU A 137 -9.51 19.16 -5.26
C LEU A 137 -9.98 20.21 -4.24
N GLN A 138 -9.49 21.46 -4.33
CA GLN A 138 -9.90 22.53 -3.42
C GLN A 138 -11.41 22.82 -3.51
N LYS A 139 -11.95 22.80 -4.74
CA LYS A 139 -13.37 23.02 -4.97
C LYS A 139 -14.20 21.89 -4.37
N ALA A 140 -13.83 20.63 -4.64
CA ALA A 140 -14.52 19.46 -4.08
C ALA A 140 -14.48 19.47 -2.54
N MET A 141 -13.34 19.81 -1.93
CA MET A 141 -13.18 19.89 -0.47
C MET A 141 -13.95 21.05 0.18
N SER A 142 -14.39 22.05 -0.59
CA SER A 142 -15.17 23.18 -0.08
C SER A 142 -16.68 22.93 -0.08
N THR A 143 -17.13 21.91 -0.79
CA THR A 143 -18.55 21.54 -0.91
C THR A 143 -19.04 20.87 0.37
N THR A 144 -20.09 21.42 0.99
CA THR A 144 -20.64 20.92 2.26
C THR A 144 -21.74 19.87 2.08
N THR A 145 -22.51 19.94 0.99
CA THR A 145 -23.60 19.01 0.71
C THR A 145 -23.35 18.32 -0.62
N CYS A 146 -23.48 16.98 -0.64
CA CYS A 146 -23.21 16.20 -1.84
C CYS A 146 -24.24 16.47 -2.94
N PRO A 147 -23.84 16.83 -4.17
CA PRO A 147 -24.77 17.11 -5.26
C PRO A 147 -25.44 15.85 -5.86
N HIS A 148 -25.03 14.64 -5.45
CA HIS A 148 -25.53 13.38 -6.00
C HIS A 148 -26.48 12.61 -5.07
N CYS A 149 -26.38 12.81 -3.77
CA CYS A 149 -27.19 12.10 -2.77
C CYS A 149 -27.65 12.97 -1.60
N ASP A 150 -27.43 14.29 -1.67
CA ASP A 150 -27.80 15.29 -0.68
C ASP A 150 -27.23 15.08 0.74
N GLU A 151 -26.30 14.13 0.89
CA GLU A 151 -25.63 13.86 2.15
C GLU A 151 -24.74 15.03 2.59
N HIS A 152 -24.94 15.49 3.83
CA HIS A 152 -24.07 16.49 4.45
C HIS A 152 -22.70 15.90 4.81
N GLN A 153 -21.63 16.58 4.39
CA GLN A 153 -20.27 16.14 4.64
C GLN A 153 -19.83 16.55 6.04
N LEU A 154 -19.32 15.58 6.78
CA LEU A 154 -18.76 15.82 8.10
C LEU A 154 -17.32 16.29 8.00
N LYS A 155 -16.91 17.13 8.94
CA LYS A 155 -15.52 17.60 9.02
C LYS A 155 -14.62 16.43 9.44
N ILE A 156 -13.57 16.21 8.66
CA ILE A 156 -12.51 15.24 8.99
C ILE A 156 -11.27 16.02 9.44
N GLU A 157 -10.71 15.60 10.57
CA GLU A 157 -9.46 16.08 11.12
C GLU A 157 -8.42 14.95 11.14
N LEU A 158 -7.15 15.31 10.97
CA LEU A 158 -6.03 14.37 11.01
C LEU A 158 -5.26 14.57 12.32
N GLU A 159 -5.43 13.64 13.25
CA GLU A 159 -4.55 13.49 14.41
C GLU A 159 -3.31 12.72 13.95
N LYS A 160 -2.19 13.43 13.84
CA LYS A 160 -0.93 12.86 13.36
C LYS A 160 -0.43 11.77 14.31
N PRO A 161 0.19 10.68 13.81
CA PRO A 161 0.56 10.50 12.40
C PRO A 161 -0.55 9.93 11.52
N THR A 162 -1.39 9.01 12.00
CA THR A 162 -2.22 8.14 11.14
C THR A 162 -3.72 8.15 11.45
N THR A 163 -4.16 8.92 12.46
CA THR A 163 -5.53 8.82 12.99
C THR A 163 -6.44 9.85 12.33
N PHE A 164 -7.49 9.38 11.66
CA PHE A 164 -8.56 10.24 11.13
C PHE A 164 -9.70 10.36 12.14
N ILE A 165 -10.13 11.58 12.43
CA ILE A 165 -11.24 11.89 13.33
C ILE A 165 -12.35 12.55 12.50
N GLU A 166 -13.54 11.96 12.53
CA GLU A 166 -14.75 12.53 11.94
C GLU A 166 -15.55 13.24 13.03
N ILE A 167 -15.85 14.53 12.83
CA ILE A 167 -16.64 15.32 13.77
C ILE A 167 -18.12 15.09 13.45
N THR A 168 -18.79 14.34 14.31
CA THR A 168 -20.24 14.09 14.24
C THR A 168 -20.99 14.99 15.21
N ASP A 169 -22.31 15.08 15.08
CA ASP A 169 -23.17 15.83 16.03
C ASP A 169 -23.09 15.29 17.47
N GLU A 170 -22.79 13.99 17.62
CA GLU A 170 -22.59 13.32 18.92
C GLU A 170 -21.17 13.51 19.48
N GLY A 171 -20.24 14.09 18.70
CA GLY A 171 -18.85 14.32 19.07
C GLY A 171 -17.81 13.76 18.09
N PRO A 172 -16.51 13.90 18.40
CA PRO A 172 -15.43 13.41 17.57
C PRO A 172 -15.35 11.87 17.62
N ARG A 173 -15.44 11.23 16.46
CA ARG A 173 -15.35 9.77 16.29
C ARG A 173 -14.11 9.40 15.48
N ARG A 174 -13.33 8.43 15.96
CA ARG A 174 -12.22 7.87 15.20
C ARG A 174 -12.71 7.05 14.01
N LEU A 175 -12.19 7.33 12.82
CA LEU A 175 -12.37 6.50 11.64
C LEU A 175 -11.37 5.36 11.66
N ALA A 176 -11.88 4.14 11.90
CA ALA A 176 -11.06 2.94 11.87
C ALA A 176 -10.54 2.68 10.44
N PRO A 177 -9.35 2.05 10.27
CA PRO A 177 -8.77 1.76 8.96
C PRO A 177 -9.70 1.01 7.99
N HIS A 178 -10.51 0.07 8.49
CA HIS A 178 -11.47 -0.66 7.66
C HIS A 178 -12.55 0.28 7.08
N ALA A 179 -13.02 1.25 7.86
CA ALA A 179 -14.00 2.23 7.40
C ALA A 179 -13.39 3.21 6.39
N VAL A 180 -12.13 3.61 6.60
CA VAL A 180 -11.37 4.41 5.63
C VAL A 180 -11.25 3.65 4.30
N ARG A 181 -10.79 2.39 4.35
CA ARG A 181 -10.67 1.55 3.15
C ARG A 181 -12.00 1.40 2.40
N ALA A 182 -13.09 1.12 3.11
CA ALA A 182 -14.41 0.95 2.51
C ALA A 182 -14.94 2.24 1.83
N ARG A 183 -14.61 3.42 2.37
CA ARG A 183 -14.93 4.70 1.70
C ARG A 183 -14.12 4.89 0.42
N LEU A 184 -12.82 4.60 0.47
CA LEU A 184 -11.93 4.71 -0.68
C LEU A 184 -12.30 3.75 -1.81
N GLU A 185 -12.69 2.51 -1.46
CA GLU A 185 -13.11 1.48 -2.41
C GLU A 185 -14.38 1.87 -3.19
N ARG A 186 -15.27 2.66 -2.58
CA ARG A 186 -16.51 3.13 -3.21
C ARG A 186 -16.29 4.17 -4.32
N ILE A 187 -15.11 4.81 -4.36
CA ILE A 187 -14.83 5.84 -5.35
C ILE A 187 -14.77 5.18 -6.74
N PRO A 188 -15.61 5.60 -7.70
CA PRO A 188 -15.59 5.02 -9.04
C PRO A 188 -14.35 5.48 -9.82
N ASP A 189 -13.88 4.64 -10.74
CA ASP A 189 -12.69 4.91 -11.55
C ASP A 189 -12.77 6.23 -12.33
N GLU A 190 -13.97 6.60 -12.78
CA GLU A 190 -14.21 7.84 -13.52
C GLU A 190 -13.97 9.12 -12.72
N ASP A 191 -14.11 9.04 -11.39
CA ASP A 191 -13.87 10.15 -10.47
C ASP A 191 -12.39 10.19 -10.04
N LEU A 192 -11.67 9.07 -10.11
CA LEU A 192 -10.23 9.01 -9.81
C LEU A 192 -9.39 9.77 -10.84
N ASP A 193 -9.79 9.75 -12.11
CA ASP A 193 -9.15 10.54 -13.16
C ASP A 193 -9.18 12.04 -12.87
N LEU A 194 -10.21 12.54 -12.18
CA LEU A 194 -10.34 13.95 -11.76
C LEU A 194 -9.43 14.29 -10.58
N LEU A 195 -8.99 13.28 -9.84
CA LEU A 195 -8.22 13.41 -8.59
C LEU A 195 -6.73 13.10 -8.80
N ASP A 196 -6.26 13.01 -10.06
CA ASP A 196 -4.88 12.66 -10.45
C ASP A 196 -4.46 11.26 -9.98
N VAL A 197 -5.39 10.30 -10.00
CA VAL A 197 -5.15 8.90 -9.63
C VAL A 197 -5.45 7.99 -10.82
N ASP A 198 -4.46 7.19 -11.25
CA ASP A 198 -4.66 6.16 -12.29
C ASP A 198 -5.26 4.89 -11.65
N PRO A 199 -6.54 4.57 -11.90
CA PRO A 199 -7.21 3.42 -11.30
C PRO A 199 -6.58 2.07 -11.70
N LYS A 200 -5.81 2.01 -12.79
CA LYS A 200 -5.21 0.74 -13.23
C LYS A 200 -3.99 0.33 -12.41
N VAL A 201 -3.33 1.30 -11.76
CA VAL A 201 -2.05 1.06 -11.09
C VAL A 201 -1.98 1.63 -9.68
N ALA A 202 -2.95 2.42 -9.22
CA ALA A 202 -2.87 3.09 -7.93
C ALA A 202 -4.25 3.33 -7.28
N ARG A 203 -5.13 2.31 -7.28
CA ARG A 203 -6.44 2.41 -6.60
C ARG A 203 -6.27 2.87 -5.14
N PRO A 204 -7.07 3.84 -4.65
CA PRO A 204 -6.86 4.43 -3.33
C PRO A 204 -6.95 3.46 -2.15
N GLU A 205 -7.81 2.45 -2.24
CA GLU A 205 -7.98 1.43 -1.21
C GLU A 205 -6.69 0.62 -0.97
N TRP A 206 -5.76 0.57 -1.93
CA TRP A 206 -4.45 -0.08 -1.77
C TRP A 206 -3.50 0.73 -0.87
N MET A 207 -3.81 2.00 -0.59
CA MET A 207 -3.10 2.79 0.42
C MET A 207 -3.43 2.34 1.85
N VAL A 208 -4.47 1.50 2.02
CA VAL A 208 -4.79 0.82 3.28
C VAL A 208 -4.43 -0.66 3.12
N LEU A 209 -3.30 -1.03 3.69
CA LEU A 209 -2.69 -2.34 3.53
C LEU A 209 -3.56 -3.43 4.14
N THR A 210 -3.75 -4.50 3.39
CA THR A 210 -4.35 -5.77 3.85
C THR A 210 -3.33 -6.92 3.77
N VAL A 211 -2.33 -6.76 2.92
CA VAL A 211 -1.21 -7.67 2.74
C VAL A 211 0.07 -6.87 2.81
N LEU A 212 1.08 -7.37 3.52
CA LEU A 212 2.39 -6.75 3.63
C LEU A 212 3.44 -7.61 2.92
N PRO A 213 4.15 -7.11 1.90
CA PRO A 213 5.22 -7.87 1.26
C PRO A 213 6.42 -8.00 2.22
N VAL A 214 6.97 -9.21 2.30
CA VAL A 214 8.20 -9.49 3.06
C VAL A 214 9.37 -9.53 2.08
N PRO A 215 10.40 -8.69 2.26
CA PRO A 215 11.52 -8.65 1.33
C PRO A 215 12.33 -9.96 1.38
N PRO A 216 12.98 -10.32 0.26
CA PRO A 216 13.90 -11.46 0.20
C PRO A 216 14.98 -11.41 1.28
N VAL A 217 15.48 -12.58 1.69
CA VAL A 217 16.56 -12.70 2.69
C VAL A 217 17.79 -11.88 2.30
N TYR A 218 18.08 -11.77 1.00
CA TYR A 218 19.24 -11.04 0.45
C TYR A 218 19.23 -9.53 0.74
N VAL A 219 18.06 -8.94 0.98
CA VAL A 219 17.91 -7.51 1.30
C VAL A 219 18.05 -7.25 2.81
N ARG A 220 18.08 -8.30 3.62
CA ARG A 220 18.11 -8.26 5.09
C ARG A 220 19.16 -9.25 5.65
N PRO A 221 20.44 -9.06 5.29
CA PRO A 221 21.49 -10.01 5.64
C PRO A 221 21.79 -10.03 7.14
N SER A 222 21.96 -11.21 7.71
CA SER A 222 22.47 -11.37 9.07
C SER A 222 23.99 -11.18 9.12
N ILE A 223 24.51 -10.66 10.22
CA ILE A 223 25.95 -10.62 10.51
C ILE A 223 26.31 -11.67 11.57
N THR A 224 27.42 -12.37 11.38
CA THR A 224 27.97 -13.24 12.42
C THR A 224 28.99 -12.45 13.22
N LEU A 225 28.78 -12.33 14.53
CA LEU A 225 29.70 -11.66 15.45
C LEU A 225 30.92 -12.54 15.71
N GLU A 226 32.02 -11.94 16.20
CA GLU A 226 33.26 -12.66 16.55
C GLU A 226 33.04 -13.76 17.60
N SER A 227 31.98 -13.62 18.41
CA SER A 227 31.53 -14.60 19.40
C SER A 227 30.82 -15.83 18.82
N GLY A 228 30.59 -15.87 17.50
CA GLY A 228 29.87 -16.94 16.81
C GLY A 228 28.34 -16.79 16.84
N PHE A 229 27.81 -15.77 17.53
CA PHE A 229 26.38 -15.47 17.52
C PHE A 229 25.98 -14.74 16.24
N ARG A 230 24.81 -15.11 15.70
CA ARG A 230 24.17 -14.37 14.60
C ARG A 230 23.42 -13.17 15.15
N SER A 231 23.66 -12.00 14.57
CA SER A 231 22.85 -10.81 14.76
C SER A 231 22.06 -10.56 13.48
N GLU A 232 20.74 -10.55 13.62
CA GLU A 232 19.82 -10.33 12.51
C GLU A 232 19.73 -8.84 12.15
N ASP A 233 19.33 -8.56 10.92
CA ASP A 233 19.10 -7.21 10.43
C ASP A 233 17.82 -6.58 11.04
N ASP A 234 17.79 -5.25 11.16
CA ASP A 234 16.62 -4.52 11.63
C ASP A 234 15.36 -4.81 10.80
N LEU A 235 15.51 -5.01 9.48
CA LEU A 235 14.43 -5.40 8.57
C LEU A 235 13.97 -6.84 8.76
N THR A 236 14.74 -7.70 9.43
CA THR A 236 14.28 -9.03 9.86
C THR A 236 13.52 -8.92 11.19
N HIS A 237 13.96 -8.06 12.12
CA HIS A 237 13.29 -7.87 13.41
C HIS A 237 11.88 -7.27 13.29
N LYS A 238 11.64 -6.34 12.36
CA LYS A 238 10.32 -5.67 12.25
C LYS A 238 9.18 -6.56 11.77
N PRO A 239 9.32 -7.40 10.72
CA PRO A 239 8.32 -8.40 10.36
C PRO A 239 8.03 -9.37 11.50
N VAL A 240 9.04 -9.77 12.29
CA VAL A 240 8.84 -10.61 13.49
C VAL A 240 7.94 -9.90 14.52
N ASP A 241 8.22 -8.63 14.83
CA ASP A 241 7.39 -7.84 15.74
C ASP A 241 5.94 -7.71 15.22
N ILE A 242 5.76 -7.48 13.91
CA ILE A 242 4.44 -7.41 13.27
C ILE A 242 3.69 -8.74 13.42
N LEU A 243 4.34 -9.88 13.16
CA LEU A 243 3.74 -11.20 13.29
C LEU A 243 3.32 -11.51 14.74
N ARG A 244 4.16 -11.15 15.73
CA ARG A 244 3.83 -11.32 17.15
C ARG A 244 2.60 -10.53 17.58
N VAL A 245 2.43 -9.31 17.05
CA VAL A 245 1.24 -8.51 17.31
C VAL A 245 0.04 -9.08 16.57
N ALA A 246 0.21 -9.48 15.30
CA ALA A 246 -0.86 -10.06 14.49
C ALA A 246 -1.43 -11.34 15.12
N GLN A 247 -0.61 -12.20 15.71
CA GLN A 247 -1.06 -13.42 16.40
C GLN A 247 -1.84 -13.18 17.70
N ARG A 248 -1.80 -11.95 18.26
CA ARG A 248 -2.51 -11.58 19.49
C ARG A 248 -3.85 -10.89 19.24
N LEU A 249 -4.10 -10.47 18.00
CA LEU A 249 -5.33 -9.82 17.55
C LEU A 249 -6.38 -10.86 17.17
#